data_AF-A0A817CXU6-F1
#
_entry.id   AF-A0A817CXU6-F1
#
_cell.length_a   1.000
_cell.length_b   1.000
_cell.length_c   1.000
_cell.angle_alpha   90.00
_cell.angle_beta   90.00
_cell.angle_gamma   90.00
#
_symmetry.space_group_name_H-M   'P 1'
#
loop_
_entity.id
_entity.type
_entity.pdbx_description
1 polymer ?
#
loop_
_entity_poly.entity_id
_entity_poly.type
_entity_poly.pdbx_seq_one_letter_code
_entity_poly.pdbx_strand_id
1 'polypeptide(L)'
;MLKTMQSSYAVNNSFFLRFAENYKIILFRKPTIFSDYRTILQNDEPKIYEDLQDYHAIKSIFDEIILEYKDKYEYIDIVFFNDALGHLTRIYRVLRLDRGYLLLIGTDESGKTITY
;
A
#
# COMPACT_ATOMS: atom_id res chain seq x y z
N MET A 1 -41.13 26.84 -7.21
CA MET A 1 -40.44 25.79 -6.43
C MET A 1 -39.24 25.19 -7.18
N LEU A 2 -38.45 26.02 -7.89
CA LEU A 2 -37.25 25.58 -8.65
C LEU A 2 -36.10 26.60 -8.61
N LYS A 3 -36.18 27.63 -7.74
CA LYS A 3 -35.12 28.63 -7.56
C LYS A 3 -34.34 28.50 -6.25
N THR A 4 -34.64 27.50 -5.43
CA THR A 4 -33.97 27.26 -4.14
C THR A 4 -33.01 26.08 -4.14
N MET A 5 -32.91 25.28 -5.22
CA MET A 5 -32.03 24.10 -5.29
C MET A 5 -30.67 24.32 -5.99
N GLN A 6 -30.31 25.55 -6.37
CA GLN A 6 -29.01 25.84 -6.99
C GLN A 6 -28.00 26.56 -6.08
N SER A 7 -28.35 26.86 -4.83
CA SER A 7 -27.48 27.63 -3.93
C SER A 7 -26.52 26.77 -3.08
N SER A 8 -26.52 25.43 -3.18
CA SER A 8 -25.76 24.57 -2.27
C SER A 8 -24.46 23.97 -2.84
N TYR A 9 -24.07 24.25 -4.08
CA TYR A 9 -22.92 23.62 -4.73
C TYR A 9 -21.76 24.57 -5.09
N ALA A 10 -21.79 25.81 -4.62
CA ALA A 10 -20.59 26.65 -4.65
C ALA A 10 -19.65 26.30 -3.49
N VAL A 11 -19.21 25.03 -3.41
CA VAL A 11 -17.99 24.73 -2.65
C VAL A 11 -16.90 25.49 -3.37
N ASN A 12 -16.35 26.51 -2.70
CA ASN A 12 -15.37 27.45 -3.25
C ASN A 12 -14.38 26.72 -4.17
N ASN A 13 -14.26 27.19 -5.41
CA ASN A 13 -13.36 26.61 -6.41
C ASN A 13 -11.92 26.47 -5.87
N SER A 14 -11.50 27.40 -4.98
CA SER A 14 -10.23 27.33 -4.26
C SER A 14 -10.08 26.14 -3.31
N PHE A 15 -11.16 25.67 -2.67
CA PHE A 15 -11.14 24.48 -1.81
C PHE A 15 -10.98 23.21 -2.65
N PHE A 16 -11.78 23.06 -3.71
CA PHE A 16 -11.66 21.91 -4.63
C PHE A 16 -10.30 21.88 -5.32
N LEU A 17 -9.77 23.03 -5.74
CA LEU A 17 -8.43 23.13 -6.33
C LEU A 17 -7.34 22.79 -5.31
N ARG A 18 -7.42 23.31 -4.07
CA ARG A 18 -6.45 22.99 -3.01
C ARG A 18 -6.52 21.52 -2.60
N PHE A 19 -7.72 20.94 -2.57
CA PHE A 19 -7.92 19.51 -2.33
C PHE A 19 -7.28 18.69 -3.46
N ALA A 20 -7.53 19.06 -4.72
CA ALA A 20 -6.96 18.39 -5.89
C ALA A 20 -5.43 18.53 -5.95
N GLU A 21 -4.87 19.71 -5.63
CA GLU A 21 -3.42 19.92 -5.57
C GLU A 21 -2.77 19.10 -4.46
N ASN A 22 -3.34 19.11 -3.25
CA ASN A 22 -2.84 18.27 -2.15
C ASN A 22 -2.90 16.78 -2.51
N TYR A 23 -3.96 16.33 -3.18
CA TYR A 23 -4.05 14.97 -3.68
C TYR A 23 -2.98 14.66 -4.72
N LYS A 24 -2.69 15.58 -5.65
CA LYS A 24 -1.59 15.41 -6.60
C LYS A 24 -0.25 15.28 -5.88
N ILE A 25 0.03 16.12 -4.88
CA ILE A 25 1.26 16.05 -4.11
C ILE A 25 1.42 14.68 -3.44
N ILE A 26 0.34 14.16 -2.84
CA ILE A 26 0.35 12.87 -2.15
C ILE A 26 0.46 11.70 -3.15
N LEU A 27 -0.31 11.72 -4.24
CA LEU A 27 -0.35 10.64 -5.24
C LEU A 27 0.90 10.58 -6.10
N PHE A 28 1.54 11.72 -6.39
CA PHE A 28 2.76 11.77 -7.21
C PHE A 28 4.04 11.78 -6.37
N ARG A 29 3.93 11.71 -5.04
CA ARG A 29 5.10 11.54 -4.17
C ARG A 29 5.79 10.22 -4.48
N LYS A 30 7.13 10.26 -4.54
CA LYS A 30 7.96 9.07 -4.67
C LYS A 30 8.64 8.77 -3.32
N PRO A 31 8.58 7.54 -2.82
CA PRO A 31 7.85 6.38 -3.38
C PRO A 31 6.33 6.48 -3.15
N THR A 32 5.53 5.98 -4.09
CA THR A 32 4.06 5.99 -3.99
C THR A 32 3.58 4.69 -3.34
N ILE A 33 3.47 4.67 -2.00
CA ILE A 33 3.20 3.44 -1.25
C ILE A 33 1.92 3.58 -0.45
N PHE A 34 0.89 2.88 -0.91
CA PHE A 34 -0.36 2.75 -0.17
C PHE A 34 -0.67 1.28 0.08
N SER A 35 -0.96 0.94 1.32
CA SER A 35 -1.39 -0.41 1.70
C SER A 35 -2.16 -0.37 3.00
N ASP A 36 -2.71 -1.51 3.39
CA ASP A 36 -3.38 -1.81 4.66
C ASP A 36 -2.41 -2.48 5.66
N TYR A 37 -1.11 -2.20 5.55
CA TYR A 37 -0.07 -2.93 6.29
C TYR A 37 -0.18 -2.79 7.81
N ARG A 38 -0.66 -1.64 8.31
CA ARG A 38 -0.79 -1.39 9.76
C ARG A 38 -1.78 -2.36 10.44
N THR A 39 -2.74 -2.89 9.70
CA THR A 39 -3.75 -3.81 10.25
C THR A 39 -3.51 -5.25 9.80
N ILE A 40 -2.40 -5.60 9.12
CA ILE A 40 -2.18 -6.95 8.58
C ILE A 40 -2.33 -8.03 9.66
N LEU A 41 -1.69 -7.83 10.82
CA LEU A 41 -1.65 -8.79 11.92
C LEU A 41 -2.99 -8.88 12.68
N GLN A 42 -3.89 -7.92 12.47
CA GLN A 42 -5.20 -7.86 13.10
C GLN A 42 -6.26 -8.46 12.17
N ASN A 43 -6.78 -9.63 12.51
CA ASN A 43 -7.74 -10.33 11.66
C ASN A 43 -9.14 -9.69 11.65
N ASP A 44 -9.53 -9.01 12.73
CA ASP A 44 -10.87 -8.45 12.91
C ASP A 44 -11.00 -6.99 12.47
N GLU A 45 -9.90 -6.36 12.03
CA GLU A 45 -9.91 -4.96 11.61
C GLU A 45 -10.20 -4.78 10.11
N PRO A 46 -10.94 -3.72 9.74
CA PRO A 46 -11.14 -3.39 8.35
C PRO A 46 -9.80 -3.09 7.67
N LYS A 47 -9.56 -3.76 6.55
CA LYS A 47 -8.34 -3.59 5.76
C LYS A 47 -8.46 -2.33 4.90
N ILE A 48 -7.98 -1.20 5.43
CA ILE A 48 -8.10 0.12 4.80
C ILE A 48 -6.76 0.51 4.16
N TYR A 49 -6.78 0.88 2.88
CA TYR A 49 -5.60 1.41 2.19
C TYR A 49 -5.28 2.83 2.65
N GLU A 50 -4.05 3.05 3.07
CA GLU A 50 -3.56 4.33 3.60
C GLU A 50 -2.15 4.66 3.08
N ASP A 51 -1.74 5.93 3.16
CA ASP A 51 -0.37 6.34 2.83
C ASP A 51 0.59 5.87 3.94
N LEU A 52 1.54 5.01 3.56
CA LEU A 52 2.55 4.48 4.47
C LEU A 52 3.82 5.34 4.54
N GLN A 53 3.82 6.45 3.80
CA GLN A 53 4.81 7.50 3.80
C GLN A 53 6.15 7.17 3.16
N ASP A 54 6.96 6.33 3.80
CA ASP A 54 8.32 6.02 3.37
C ASP A 54 8.69 4.55 3.58
N TYR A 55 9.81 4.14 2.97
CA TYR A 55 10.28 2.76 3.08
C TYR A 55 10.73 2.37 4.48
N HIS A 56 11.14 3.32 5.33
CA HIS A 56 11.57 3.02 6.70
C HIS A 56 10.38 2.57 7.54
N ALA A 57 9.28 3.32 7.48
CA ALA A 57 8.03 2.98 8.17
C ALA A 57 7.51 1.58 7.75
N ILE A 58 7.57 1.29 6.45
CA ILE A 58 7.12 0.00 5.90
C ILE A 58 8.04 -1.13 6.33
N LYS A 59 9.36 -0.90 6.29
CA LYS A 59 10.34 -1.90 6.70
C LYS A 59 10.11 -2.34 8.15
N SER A 60 9.85 -1.39 9.06
CA SER A 60 9.53 -1.72 10.46
C SER A 60 8.31 -2.64 10.58
N ILE A 61 7.26 -2.40 9.80
CA ILE A 61 6.05 -3.26 9.80
C ILE A 61 6.39 -4.66 9.26
N PHE A 62 7.17 -4.75 8.18
CA PHE A 62 7.55 -6.05 7.62
C PHE A 62 8.50 -6.85 8.52
N ASP A 63 9.41 -6.17 9.22
CA ASP A 63 10.29 -6.82 10.19
C ASP A 63 9.45 -7.47 11.32
N GLU A 64 8.38 -6.80 11.77
CA GLU A 64 7.40 -7.36 12.73
C GLU A 64 6.63 -8.55 12.14
N ILE A 65 6.10 -8.43 10.91
CA ILE A 65 5.38 -9.52 10.23
C ILE A 65 6.26 -10.76 10.06
N ILE A 66 7.53 -10.58 9.66
CA ILE A 66 8.46 -11.71 9.52
C ILE A 66 8.80 -12.32 10.88
N LEU A 67 8.93 -11.50 11.93
CA LEU A 67 9.17 -12.02 13.28
C LEU A 67 8.02 -12.92 13.75
N GLU A 68 6.76 -12.49 13.57
CA GLU A 68 5.58 -13.32 13.89
C GLU A 68 5.52 -14.58 13.02
N TYR A 69 5.86 -14.47 11.74
CA TYR A 69 5.92 -15.63 10.85
C TYR A 69 7.00 -16.64 11.27
N LYS A 70 8.18 -16.14 11.68
CA LYS A 70 9.30 -16.96 12.19
C LYS A 70 8.91 -17.69 13.46
N ASP A 71 8.20 -17.04 14.38
CA ASP A 71 7.72 -17.67 15.62
C ASP A 71 6.81 -18.87 15.32
N LYS A 72 6.04 -18.81 14.23
CA LYS A 72 5.11 -19.87 13.83
C LYS A 72 5.74 -20.98 12.97
N TYR A 73 6.72 -20.66 12.15
CA TYR A 73 7.22 -21.58 11.11
C TYR A 73 8.75 -21.74 11.06
N GLU A 74 9.57 -21.02 11.82
CA GLU A 74 11.06 -21.14 11.92
C GLU A 74 11.92 -21.07 10.61
N TYR A 75 11.34 -21.11 9.40
CA TYR A 75 12.08 -21.48 8.18
C TYR A 75 12.55 -20.34 7.24
N ILE A 76 12.39 -19.06 7.58
CA ILE A 76 12.60 -17.98 6.59
C ILE A 76 13.45 -16.84 7.14
N ASP A 77 14.65 -16.63 6.60
CA ASP A 77 15.47 -15.43 6.86
C ASP A 77 15.52 -14.52 5.62
N ILE A 78 14.71 -13.46 5.63
CA ILE A 78 14.59 -12.49 4.52
C ILE A 78 15.01 -11.12 5.00
N VAL A 79 15.78 -10.41 4.16
CA VAL A 79 16.09 -8.99 4.34
C VAL A 79 15.38 -8.19 3.25
N PHE A 80 14.61 -7.17 3.65
CA PHE A 80 13.90 -6.31 2.71
C PHE A 80 14.71 -5.08 2.32
N PHE A 81 14.91 -4.90 1.01
CA PHE A 81 15.40 -3.67 0.40
C PHE A 81 14.24 -2.77 -0.04
N ASN A 82 14.49 -1.47 -0.22
CA ASN A 82 13.46 -0.52 -0.68
C ASN A 82 12.76 -0.96 -1.97
N ASP A 83 13.52 -1.47 -2.94
CA ASP A 83 12.97 -1.98 -4.19
C ASP A 83 12.10 -3.23 -3.96
N ALA A 84 12.54 -4.12 -3.08
CA ALA A 84 11.77 -5.31 -2.70
C ALA A 84 10.44 -4.92 -2.02
N LEU A 85 10.45 -3.94 -1.11
CA LEU A 85 9.24 -3.42 -0.48
C LEU A 85 8.29 -2.80 -1.51
N GLY A 86 8.82 -2.03 -2.46
CA GLY A 86 8.04 -1.46 -3.55
C GLY A 86 7.39 -2.52 -4.45
N HIS A 87 8.13 -3.58 -4.81
CA HIS A 87 7.58 -4.71 -5.55
C HIS A 87 6.53 -5.47 -4.73
N LEU A 88 6.79 -5.70 -3.45
CA LEU A 88 5.89 -6.42 -2.57
C LEU A 88 4.56 -5.69 -2.40
N THR A 89 4.56 -4.37 -2.26
CA THR A 89 3.32 -3.57 -2.27
C THR A 89 2.53 -3.73 -3.56
N ARG A 90 3.19 -3.79 -4.72
CA ARG A 90 2.49 -4.01 -6.00
C ARG A 90 1.92 -5.42 -6.09
N ILE A 91 2.70 -6.43 -5.68
CA ILE A 91 2.27 -7.83 -5.65
C ILE A 91 1.06 -7.99 -4.73
N TYR A 92 1.19 -7.51 -3.48
CA TYR A 92 0.15 -7.60 -2.46
C TYR A 92 -1.17 -6.98 -2.94
N ARG A 93 -1.12 -5.82 -3.59
CA ARG A 93 -2.32 -5.20 -4.18
C ARG A 93 -3.01 -6.10 -5.21
N VAL A 94 -2.23 -6.76 -6.08
CA VAL A 94 -2.82 -7.67 -7.08
C VAL A 94 -3.40 -8.92 -6.42
N LEU A 95 -2.74 -9.46 -5.38
CA LEU A 95 -3.26 -10.60 -4.62
C LEU A 95 -4.59 -10.30 -3.90
N ARG A 96 -4.87 -9.03 -3.61
CA ARG A 96 -6.12 -8.57 -2.98
C ARG A 96 -7.26 -8.36 -3.96
N LEU A 97 -7.00 -8.39 -5.27
CA LEU A 97 -8.04 -8.25 -6.28
C LEU A 97 -8.76 -9.59 -6.50
N ASP A 98 -10.08 -9.53 -6.57
CA ASP A 98 -10.87 -10.66 -7.05
C ASP A 98 -10.43 -11.02 -8.47
N ARG A 99 -9.92 -12.25 -8.65
CA ARG A 99 -9.36 -12.73 -9.92
C ARG A 99 -8.16 -11.90 -10.41
N GLY A 100 -7.33 -11.42 -9.49
CA GLY A 100 -6.06 -10.78 -9.81
C GLY A 100 -5.04 -11.77 -10.38
N TYR A 101 -4.47 -11.45 -11.54
CA TYR A 101 -3.36 -12.19 -12.14
C TYR A 101 -2.13 -11.28 -12.24
N LEU A 102 -0.96 -11.80 -11.88
CA LEU A 102 0.32 -11.11 -11.99
C LEU A 102 1.36 -12.01 -12.65
N LEU A 103 2.13 -11.45 -13.58
CA LEU A 103 3.31 -12.10 -14.16
C LEU A 103 4.57 -11.46 -13.56
N LEU A 104 5.33 -12.26 -12.80
CA LEU A 104 6.60 -11.83 -12.21
C LEU A 104 7.77 -12.17 -13.13
N ILE A 105 8.45 -11.15 -13.66
CA ILE A 105 9.59 -11.29 -14.59
C ILE A 105 10.87 -10.76 -13.96
N GLY A 106 12.01 -11.39 -14.26
CA GLY A 106 13.36 -11.00 -13.79
C GLY A 106 14.27 -12.22 -13.59
N THR A 107 15.50 -11.96 -13.16
CA THR A 107 16.57 -12.96 -13.06
C THR A 107 16.41 -13.91 -11.88
N ASP A 108 17.11 -15.05 -11.93
CA ASP A 108 16.98 -16.18 -11.00
C ASP A 108 17.29 -15.86 -9.53
N GLU A 109 17.92 -14.71 -9.24
CA GLU A 109 18.26 -14.27 -7.88
C GLU A 109 17.43 -13.07 -7.38
N SER A 110 16.38 -12.68 -8.10
CA SER A 110 15.58 -11.49 -7.76
C SER A 110 14.54 -11.73 -6.66
N GLY A 111 14.57 -12.87 -5.97
CA GLY A 111 13.65 -13.20 -4.88
C GLY A 111 12.22 -13.51 -5.32
N LYS A 112 12.01 -13.98 -6.56
CA LYS A 112 10.68 -14.34 -7.09
C LYS A 112 10.07 -15.55 -6.45
N THR A 113 10.92 -16.48 -6.08
CA THR A 113 10.56 -17.74 -5.44
C THR A 113 11.63 -18.01 -4.42
N ILE A 114 11.19 -18.33 -3.20
CA ILE A 114 12.09 -18.86 -2.18
C ILE A 114 12.06 -20.36 -2.40
N THR A 115 13.11 -20.88 -3.04
CA THR A 115 13.30 -22.32 -3.20
C THR A 115 13.86 -22.86 -1.89
N TYR A 116 13.07 -23.69 -1.22
CA TYR A 116 13.47 -24.47 -0.03
C TYR A 116 14.20 -25.75 -0.44
#